data_AF-A0A0H2XNU1-F1
#
_entry.id   AF-A0A0H2XNU1-F1
#
_cell.length_a   1.000
_cell.length_b   1.000
_cell.length_c   1.000
_cell.angle_alpha   90.00
_cell.angle_beta   90.00
_cell.angle_gamma   90.00
#
_symmetry.space_group_name_H-M   'P 1'
#
loop_
_entity.id
_entity.type
_entity.pdbx_description
1 polymer ?
#
loop_
_entity_poly.entity_id
_entity_poly.type
_entity_poly.pdbx_seq_one_letter_code
_entity_poly.pdbx_strand_id
1 'polypeptide(L)'
;MFRLNPLPRSFVVATLAEFASTFDLNSLSADWMETSMWGWIRTRTEPVSARQYLRFAELDIEEGDTPRHLVNGITNAKRALHLRMEDICNGFGFDKLGGSRSFPSMVKFISSLGITAPRLLVRLNKLRNEVEHDYVLPARQDVETFLDVASLFVAATDRWVDRQPCEAESFRNTGSVGEGFELANMRFDWERGTVKLDFREIGSGLTGPRVTTEFHIPSDEFFICARFAVELDGVR
;
A
#
# COMPACT_ATOMS: atom_id res chain seq x y z
N MET A 1 29.96 41.57 17.66
CA MET A 1 28.95 40.56 18.06
C MET A 1 27.65 40.94 17.37
N PHE A 2 27.45 40.47 16.13
CA PHE A 2 26.21 40.74 15.40
C PHE A 2 25.13 39.78 15.92
N ARG A 3 24.13 40.33 16.64
CA ARG A 3 22.90 39.59 16.90
C ARG A 3 22.12 39.58 15.59
N LEU A 4 22.06 38.42 14.93
CA LEU A 4 21.03 38.17 13.93
C LEU A 4 19.69 38.30 14.65
N ASN A 5 18.89 39.29 14.26
CA ASN A 5 17.52 39.37 14.75
C ASN A 5 16.78 38.13 14.23
N PRO A 6 16.05 37.39 15.08
CA PRO A 6 15.23 36.29 14.61
C PRO A 6 14.22 36.83 13.59
N LEU A 7 14.05 36.12 12.48
CA LEU A 7 13.12 36.50 11.44
C LEU A 7 11.69 36.60 12.02
N PRO A 8 10.87 37.55 11.54
CA PRO A 8 9.48 37.65 12.00
C PRO A 8 8.70 36.38 11.66
N ARG A 9 7.86 35.91 12.58
CA ARG A 9 7.11 34.64 12.45
C ARG A 9 6.35 34.49 11.13
N SER A 10 5.77 35.58 10.60
CA SER A 10 5.05 35.56 9.33
C SER A 10 5.94 35.26 8.13
N PHE A 11 7.20 35.72 8.16
CA PHE A 11 8.18 35.46 7.11
C PHE A 11 8.64 34.00 7.13
N VAL A 12 8.87 33.45 8.32
CA VAL A 12 9.21 32.02 8.51
C VAL A 12 8.11 31.10 7.97
N VAL A 13 6.85 31.45 8.22
CA VAL A 13 5.70 30.68 7.70
C VAL A 13 5.61 30.76 6.17
N ALA A 14 5.90 31.93 5.57
CA ALA A 14 5.90 32.08 4.12
C ALA A 14 7.01 31.24 3.45
N THR A 15 8.23 31.29 3.99
CA THR A 15 9.34 30.47 3.47
C THR A 15 9.10 28.98 3.65
N LEU A 16 8.51 28.56 4.78
CA LEU A 16 8.13 27.18 5.03
C LEU A 16 7.04 26.70 4.04
N ALA A 17 6.11 27.59 3.68
CA ALA A 17 5.07 27.29 2.70
C ALA A 17 5.63 27.15 1.27
N GLU A 18 6.54 28.03 0.87
CA GLU A 18 7.25 27.94 -0.41
C GLU A 18 8.06 26.64 -0.50
N PHE A 19 8.80 26.30 0.55
CA PHE A 19 9.51 25.04 0.65
C PHE A 19 8.57 23.83 0.53
N ALA A 20 7.50 23.78 1.34
CA ALA A 20 6.56 22.66 1.35
C ALA A 20 5.87 22.45 -0.01
N SER A 21 5.70 23.51 -0.80
CA SER A 21 5.11 23.46 -2.14
C SER A 21 6.06 22.94 -3.23
N THR A 22 7.38 22.97 -2.96
CA THR A 22 8.43 22.60 -3.92
C THR A 22 9.21 21.36 -3.49
N PHE A 23 8.83 20.75 -2.36
CA PHE A 23 9.47 19.56 -1.80
C PHE A 23 9.43 18.37 -2.78
N ASP A 24 10.59 17.78 -3.08
CA ASP A 24 10.68 16.59 -3.93
C ASP A 24 10.32 15.32 -3.15
N LEU A 25 9.12 14.81 -3.38
CA LEU A 25 8.62 13.59 -2.74
C LEU A 25 9.46 12.34 -3.06
N ASN A 26 10.24 12.33 -4.15
CA ASN A 26 11.11 11.19 -4.46
C ASN A 26 12.36 11.15 -3.56
N SER A 27 12.62 12.21 -2.80
CA SER A 27 13.69 12.25 -1.81
C SER A 27 13.32 11.59 -0.47
N LEU A 28 12.04 11.21 -0.28
CA LEU A 28 11.58 10.54 0.94
C LEU A 28 12.44 9.31 1.26
N SER A 29 12.93 9.23 2.50
CA SER A 29 13.74 8.12 2.99
C SER A 29 13.16 7.53 4.27
N ALA A 30 13.16 6.19 4.36
CA ALA A 30 12.63 5.49 5.53
C ALA A 30 13.45 5.83 6.79
N ASP A 31 14.73 6.15 6.63
CA ASP A 31 15.64 6.55 7.71
C ASP A 31 15.22 7.86 8.40
N TRP A 32 14.37 8.65 7.77
CA TRP A 32 13.86 9.90 8.35
C TRP A 32 12.77 9.65 9.40
N MET A 33 12.04 8.54 9.29
CA MET A 33 10.89 8.24 10.12
C MET A 33 11.30 7.34 11.29
N GLU A 34 11.32 7.91 12.48
CA GLU A 34 11.66 7.16 13.71
C GLU A 34 10.51 6.24 14.13
N THR A 35 9.28 6.71 13.99
CA THR A 35 8.08 5.94 14.36
C THR A 35 7.12 5.84 13.19
N SER A 36 6.42 4.71 13.17
CA SER A 36 5.29 4.47 12.27
C SER A 36 4.18 3.84 13.09
N MET A 37 2.96 4.29 12.84
CA MET A 37 1.76 3.80 13.48
C MET A 37 0.86 3.11 12.46
N TRP A 38 0.09 2.15 12.98
CA TRP A 38 -0.80 1.32 12.18
C TRP A 38 -2.24 1.63 12.55
N GLY A 39 -3.07 1.86 11.54
CA GLY A 39 -4.51 1.95 11.67
C GLY A 39 -5.17 0.63 11.31
N TRP A 40 -6.36 0.39 11.86
CA TRP A 40 -7.20 -0.73 11.45
C TRP A 40 -7.68 -0.54 10.01
N ILE A 41 -7.76 -1.64 9.27
CA ILE A 41 -8.36 -1.66 7.94
C ILE A 41 -9.86 -1.91 8.08
N ARG A 42 -10.67 -1.31 7.19
CA ARG A 42 -12.02 -1.82 6.95
C ARG A 42 -11.91 -3.21 6.34
N THR A 43 -11.98 -4.22 7.18
CA THR A 43 -12.05 -5.60 6.72
C THR A 43 -13.42 -5.84 6.11
N ARG A 44 -13.47 -6.75 5.14
CA ARG A 44 -14.76 -7.26 4.70
C ARG A 44 -15.42 -8.11 5.80
N THR A 45 -16.71 -8.40 5.63
CA THR A 45 -17.53 -9.15 6.60
C THR A 45 -17.88 -10.56 6.14
N GLU A 46 -17.41 -11.01 4.96
CA GLU A 46 -17.69 -12.36 4.49
C GLU A 46 -17.02 -13.41 5.39
N PRO A 47 -17.65 -14.59 5.55
CA PRO A 47 -17.22 -15.57 6.53
C PRO A 47 -15.97 -16.38 6.11
N VAL A 48 -15.55 -16.29 4.84
CA VAL A 48 -14.44 -17.09 4.30
C VAL A 48 -13.32 -16.17 3.81
N SER A 49 -12.17 -16.28 4.46
CA SER A 49 -10.95 -15.52 4.14
C SER A 49 -10.20 -16.09 2.94
N ALA A 50 -9.30 -15.28 2.38
CA ALA A 50 -8.36 -15.72 1.35
C ALA A 50 -7.55 -16.96 1.79
N ARG A 51 -7.10 -17.00 3.05
CA ARG A 51 -6.35 -18.15 3.61
C ARG A 51 -7.19 -19.43 3.65
N GLN A 52 -8.48 -19.33 3.98
CA GLN A 52 -9.39 -20.49 3.95
C GLN A 52 -9.59 -21.00 2.52
N TYR A 53 -9.74 -20.11 1.54
CA TYR A 53 -9.81 -20.53 0.13
C TYR A 53 -8.51 -21.19 -0.37
N LEU A 54 -7.32 -20.73 0.06
CA LEU A 54 -6.08 -21.45 -0.20
C LEU A 54 -6.11 -22.84 0.41
N ARG A 55 -6.55 -22.97 1.67
CA ARG A 55 -6.65 -24.29 2.31
C ARG A 55 -7.60 -25.23 1.59
N PHE A 56 -8.72 -24.73 1.07
CA PHE A 56 -9.61 -25.54 0.23
C PHE A 56 -8.90 -26.01 -1.05
N ALA A 57 -8.16 -25.13 -1.71
CA ALA A 57 -7.41 -25.48 -2.90
C ALA A 57 -6.32 -26.53 -2.63
N GLU A 58 -5.60 -26.40 -1.51
CA GLU A 58 -4.62 -27.39 -1.05
C GLU A 58 -5.28 -28.75 -0.83
N LEU A 59 -6.40 -28.79 -0.09
CA LEU A 59 -7.16 -30.01 0.17
C LEU A 59 -7.63 -30.68 -1.13
N ASP A 60 -8.16 -29.91 -2.09
CA ASP A 60 -8.57 -30.46 -3.39
C ASP A 60 -7.39 -31.15 -4.11
N ILE A 61 -6.18 -30.58 -4.04
CA ILE A 61 -4.97 -31.13 -4.69
C ILE A 61 -4.37 -32.32 -3.91
N GLU A 62 -4.49 -32.32 -2.58
CA GLU A 62 -4.10 -33.42 -1.68
C GLU A 62 -5.03 -34.64 -1.87
N GLU A 63 -6.33 -34.42 -2.07
CA GLU A 63 -7.35 -35.47 -2.18
C GLU A 63 -7.32 -36.21 -3.54
N GLY A 64 -6.75 -35.61 -4.60
CA GLY A 64 -6.43 -36.32 -5.84
C GLY A 64 -6.23 -35.43 -7.06
N ASP A 65 -6.36 -36.02 -8.24
CA ASP A 65 -6.07 -35.38 -9.54
C ASP A 65 -7.21 -35.53 -10.56
N THR A 66 -8.38 -35.99 -10.12
CA THR A 66 -9.57 -36.04 -10.96
C THR A 66 -9.93 -34.65 -11.49
N PRO A 67 -10.65 -34.56 -12.62
CA PRO A 67 -11.11 -33.28 -13.16
C PRO A 67 -11.79 -32.37 -12.12
N ARG A 68 -12.56 -32.96 -11.19
CA ARG A 68 -13.22 -32.24 -10.10
C ARG A 68 -12.21 -31.58 -9.16
N HIS A 69 -11.18 -32.33 -8.73
CA HIS A 69 -10.14 -31.83 -7.84
C HIS A 69 -9.37 -30.67 -8.49
N LEU A 70 -8.97 -30.82 -9.75
CA LEU A 70 -8.20 -29.79 -10.46
C LEU A 70 -9.02 -28.50 -10.69
N VAL A 71 -10.28 -28.63 -11.10
CA VAL A 71 -11.19 -27.49 -11.29
C VAL A 71 -11.49 -26.78 -9.97
N ASN A 72 -11.71 -27.54 -8.89
CA ASN A 72 -11.94 -26.94 -7.57
C ASN A 72 -10.68 -26.24 -7.06
N GLY A 73 -9.51 -26.89 -7.15
CA GLY A 73 -8.23 -26.36 -6.71
C GLY A 73 -7.93 -25.00 -7.33
N ILE A 74 -8.02 -24.89 -8.66
CA ILE A 74 -7.77 -23.61 -9.35
C ILE A 74 -8.83 -22.56 -9.00
N THR A 75 -10.10 -22.96 -8.88
CA THR A 75 -11.19 -22.02 -8.56
C THR A 75 -11.03 -21.45 -7.16
N ASN A 76 -10.66 -22.29 -6.19
CA ASN A 76 -10.42 -21.88 -4.81
C ASN A 76 -9.16 -21.02 -4.69
N ALA A 77 -8.06 -21.39 -5.35
CA ALA A 77 -6.86 -20.55 -5.38
C ALA A 77 -7.11 -19.18 -6.02
N LYS A 78 -7.94 -19.12 -7.08
CA LYS A 78 -8.38 -17.85 -7.68
C LYS A 78 -9.17 -17.00 -6.71
N ARG A 79 -10.15 -17.59 -6.02
CA ARG A 79 -10.96 -16.87 -5.02
C ARG A 79 -10.06 -16.30 -3.94
N ALA A 80 -9.09 -17.06 -3.46
CA ALA A 80 -8.11 -16.57 -2.49
C ALA A 80 -7.36 -15.34 -3.00
N LEU A 81 -6.79 -15.41 -4.21
CA LEU A 81 -6.07 -14.30 -4.83
C LEU A 81 -6.96 -13.07 -4.97
N HIS A 82 -8.15 -13.23 -5.56
CA HIS A 82 -9.08 -12.13 -5.83
C HIS A 82 -9.51 -11.46 -4.53
N LEU A 83 -9.87 -12.28 -3.52
CA LEU A 83 -10.26 -11.78 -2.21
C LEU A 83 -9.11 -11.00 -1.56
N ARG A 84 -7.88 -11.51 -1.63
CA ARG A 84 -6.75 -10.77 -1.06
C ARG A 84 -6.48 -9.45 -1.79
N MET A 85 -6.62 -9.42 -3.12
CA MET A 85 -6.49 -8.18 -3.88
C MET A 85 -7.55 -7.14 -3.49
N GLU A 86 -8.79 -7.58 -3.27
CA GLU A 86 -9.85 -6.71 -2.77
C GLU A 86 -9.57 -6.19 -1.36
N ASP A 87 -9.04 -7.01 -0.45
CA ASP A 87 -8.68 -6.58 0.91
C ASP A 87 -7.66 -5.43 0.87
N ILE A 88 -6.62 -5.57 0.04
CA ILE A 88 -5.63 -4.52 -0.17
C ILE A 88 -6.28 -3.29 -0.81
N CYS A 89 -7.10 -3.47 -1.85
CA CYS A 89 -7.77 -2.35 -2.50
C CYS A 89 -8.67 -1.58 -1.52
N ASN A 90 -9.40 -2.28 -0.65
CA ASN A 90 -10.23 -1.70 0.40
C ASN A 90 -9.40 -0.92 1.43
N GLY A 91 -8.28 -1.51 1.87
CA GLY A 91 -7.37 -0.88 2.82
C GLY A 91 -6.89 0.46 2.29
N PHE A 92 -6.28 0.47 1.10
CA PHE A 92 -5.52 1.63 0.60
C PHE A 92 -6.36 2.65 -0.20
N GLY A 93 -7.69 2.60 -0.15
CA GLY A 93 -8.55 3.65 -0.70
C GLY A 93 -8.89 3.52 -2.18
N PHE A 94 -8.88 2.30 -2.75
CA PHE A 94 -9.23 2.04 -4.16
C PHE A 94 -10.58 2.64 -4.56
N ASP A 95 -11.56 2.66 -3.65
CA ASP A 95 -12.90 3.22 -3.91
C ASP A 95 -12.89 4.69 -4.34
N LYS A 96 -11.80 5.43 -4.05
CA LYS A 96 -11.64 6.82 -4.46
C LYS A 96 -11.17 7.00 -5.90
N LEU A 97 -10.67 5.94 -6.54
CA LEU A 97 -10.30 6.00 -7.97
C LEU A 97 -11.52 6.16 -8.88
N GLY A 98 -12.67 5.62 -8.46
CA GLY A 98 -13.81 5.42 -9.36
C GLY A 98 -13.54 4.35 -10.42
N GLY A 99 -14.59 3.68 -10.88
CA GLY A 99 -14.50 2.64 -11.92
C GLY A 99 -14.74 1.22 -11.40
N SER A 100 -14.52 0.23 -12.27
CA SER A 100 -14.82 -1.17 -11.96
C SER A 100 -13.70 -1.83 -11.15
N ARG A 101 -14.08 -2.71 -10.21
CA ARG A 101 -13.19 -3.65 -9.51
C ARG A 101 -12.84 -4.85 -10.38
N SER A 102 -12.36 -4.58 -11.58
CA SER A 102 -11.85 -5.62 -12.47
C SER A 102 -10.49 -6.12 -11.97
N PHE A 103 -10.12 -7.35 -12.31
CA PHE A 103 -8.78 -7.86 -11.99
C PHE A 103 -7.66 -6.95 -12.54
N PRO A 104 -7.68 -6.50 -13.81
CA PRO A 104 -6.66 -5.58 -14.32
C PRO A 104 -6.57 -4.25 -13.56
N SER A 105 -7.70 -3.66 -13.15
CA SER A 105 -7.70 -2.39 -12.41
C SER A 105 -7.12 -2.56 -10.99
N MET A 106 -7.46 -3.65 -10.30
CA MET A 106 -6.86 -3.98 -9.01
C MET A 106 -5.35 -4.26 -9.14
N VAL A 107 -4.91 -5.01 -10.17
CA VAL A 107 -3.47 -5.22 -10.43
C VAL A 107 -2.75 -3.89 -10.63
N LYS A 108 -3.31 -2.99 -11.44
CA LYS A 108 -2.72 -1.67 -11.69
C LYS A 108 -2.59 -0.87 -10.39
N PHE A 109 -3.64 -0.84 -9.58
CA PHE A 109 -3.63 -0.11 -8.30
C PHE A 109 -2.61 -0.68 -7.31
N ILE A 110 -2.63 -1.99 -7.08
CA ILE A 110 -1.68 -2.67 -6.18
C ILE A 110 -0.24 -2.45 -6.65
N SER A 111 -0.01 -2.42 -7.97
CA SER A 111 1.29 -2.09 -8.54
C SER A 111 1.69 -0.64 -8.27
N SER A 112 0.75 0.32 -8.37
CA SER A 112 1.01 1.73 -8.04
C SER A 112 1.38 1.94 -6.57
N LEU A 113 0.86 1.11 -5.66
CA LEU A 113 1.22 1.08 -4.23
C LEU A 113 2.58 0.45 -3.94
N GLY A 114 3.25 -0.17 -4.93
CA GLY A 114 4.52 -0.88 -4.72
C GLY A 114 4.38 -2.25 -4.04
N ILE A 115 3.16 -2.76 -3.88
CA ILE A 115 2.85 -3.94 -3.05
C ILE A 115 3.20 -5.29 -3.75
N THR A 116 3.57 -5.32 -5.03
CA THR A 116 3.88 -6.60 -5.71
C THR A 116 4.74 -6.42 -6.95
N ALA A 117 5.44 -7.51 -7.36
CA ALA A 117 6.01 -7.63 -8.69
C ALA A 117 4.89 -7.80 -9.75
N PRO A 118 4.67 -6.83 -10.65
CA PRO A 118 3.58 -6.88 -11.64
C PRO A 118 3.60 -8.13 -12.53
N ARG A 119 4.80 -8.72 -12.71
CA ARG A 119 5.01 -9.95 -13.49
C ARG A 119 4.28 -11.18 -12.93
N LEU A 120 4.14 -11.29 -11.61
CA LEU A 120 3.45 -12.43 -10.98
C LEU A 120 1.93 -12.37 -11.24
N LEU A 121 1.33 -11.20 -11.03
CA LEU A 121 -0.11 -10.99 -11.22
C LEU A 121 -0.52 -11.08 -12.69
N VAL A 122 0.35 -10.65 -13.62
CA VAL A 122 0.11 -10.80 -15.07
C VAL A 122 0.11 -12.27 -15.50
N ARG A 123 1.00 -13.11 -14.96
CA ARG A 123 1.01 -14.56 -15.25
C ARG A 123 -0.26 -15.24 -14.75
N LEU A 124 -0.73 -14.89 -13.55
CA LEU A 124 -1.97 -15.43 -12.98
C LEU A 124 -3.19 -15.07 -13.84
N ASN A 125 -3.23 -13.87 -14.42
CA ASN A 125 -4.33 -13.44 -15.28
C ASN A 125 -4.48 -14.31 -16.53
N LYS A 126 -3.36 -14.74 -17.13
CA LYS A 126 -3.37 -15.60 -18.32
C LYS A 126 -3.96 -16.97 -18.00
N LEU A 127 -3.44 -17.63 -16.96
CA LEU A 127 -3.90 -18.97 -16.55
C LEU A 127 -5.38 -18.96 -16.11
N ARG A 128 -5.80 -17.89 -15.42
CA ARG A 128 -7.20 -17.68 -15.04
C ARG A 128 -8.12 -17.62 -16.26
N ASN A 129 -7.73 -16.85 -17.29
CA ASN A 129 -8.56 -16.65 -18.47
C ASN A 129 -8.72 -17.95 -19.27
N GLU A 130 -7.66 -18.76 -19.40
CA GLU A 130 -7.69 -20.04 -20.11
C GLU A 130 -8.66 -21.04 -19.45
N VAL A 131 -8.73 -21.08 -18.12
CA VAL A 131 -9.66 -22.00 -17.42
C VAL A 131 -11.11 -21.49 -17.46
N GLU A 132 -11.34 -20.19 -17.29
CA GLU A 132 -12.71 -19.64 -17.17
C GLU A 132 -13.41 -19.35 -18.49
N HIS A 133 -12.65 -18.96 -19.51
CA HIS A 133 -13.22 -18.51 -20.78
C HIS A 133 -13.08 -19.57 -21.88
N ASP A 134 -12.03 -20.38 -21.81
CA ASP A 134 -11.80 -21.44 -22.81
C ASP A 134 -12.30 -22.82 -22.33
N TYR A 135 -12.81 -22.90 -21.08
CA TYR A 135 -13.37 -24.12 -20.45
C TYR A 135 -12.41 -25.32 -20.50
N VAL A 136 -11.11 -25.05 -20.50
CA VAL A 136 -10.06 -26.07 -20.57
C VAL A 136 -9.85 -26.68 -19.20
N LEU A 137 -9.73 -28.01 -19.15
CA LEU A 137 -9.31 -28.71 -17.94
C LEU A 137 -7.84 -28.35 -17.63
N PRO A 138 -7.53 -27.71 -16.49
CA PRO A 138 -6.15 -27.35 -16.16
C PRO A 138 -5.33 -28.60 -15.88
N ALA A 139 -4.04 -28.58 -16.25
CA ALA A 139 -3.12 -29.63 -15.81
C ALA A 139 -2.80 -29.45 -14.32
N ARG A 140 -2.53 -30.54 -13.62
CA ARG A 140 -2.16 -30.52 -12.19
C ARG A 140 -1.05 -29.51 -11.88
N GLN A 141 0.01 -29.53 -12.69
CA GLN A 141 1.15 -28.62 -12.54
C GLN A 141 0.76 -27.15 -12.64
N ASP A 142 -0.21 -26.80 -13.50
CA ASP A 142 -0.68 -25.43 -13.65
C ASP A 142 -1.48 -25.01 -12.41
N VAL A 143 -2.30 -25.90 -11.86
CA VAL A 143 -3.04 -25.64 -10.62
C VAL A 143 -2.09 -25.45 -9.44
N GLU A 144 -1.10 -26.34 -9.28
CA GLU A 144 -0.06 -26.23 -8.25
C GLU A 144 0.72 -24.91 -8.39
N THR A 145 1.13 -24.55 -9.62
CA THR A 145 1.84 -23.28 -9.88
C THR A 145 0.98 -22.07 -9.52
N PHE A 146 -0.32 -22.08 -9.86
CA PHE A 146 -1.22 -20.99 -9.49
C PHE A 146 -1.38 -20.91 -7.98
N LEU A 147 -1.58 -22.06 -7.32
CA LEU A 147 -1.72 -22.16 -5.88
C LEU A 147 -0.48 -21.60 -5.17
N ASP A 148 0.72 -21.99 -5.57
CA ASP A 148 1.98 -21.49 -5.01
C ASP A 148 2.09 -19.97 -5.11
N VAL A 149 1.79 -19.42 -6.29
CA VAL A 149 1.87 -17.97 -6.52
C VAL A 149 0.79 -17.22 -5.72
N ALA A 150 -0.44 -17.75 -5.65
CA ALA A 150 -1.50 -17.19 -4.84
C ALA A 150 -1.15 -17.23 -3.34
N SER A 151 -0.56 -18.34 -2.87
CA SER A 151 -0.06 -18.51 -1.51
C SER A 151 1.06 -17.52 -1.18
N LEU A 152 2.03 -17.33 -2.08
CA LEU A 152 3.09 -16.33 -1.92
C LEU A 152 2.52 -14.91 -1.85
N PHE A 153 1.56 -14.58 -2.72
CA PHE A 153 0.91 -13.27 -2.70
C PHE A 153 0.14 -13.04 -1.40
N VAL A 154 -0.66 -14.01 -0.96
CA VAL A 154 -1.39 -13.94 0.32
C VAL A 154 -0.42 -13.80 1.49
N ALA A 155 0.65 -14.58 1.53
CA ALA A 155 1.65 -14.49 2.60
C ALA A 155 2.37 -13.13 2.60
N ALA A 156 2.77 -12.62 1.42
CA ALA A 156 3.50 -11.35 1.30
C ALA A 156 2.64 -10.14 1.74
N THR A 157 1.32 -10.25 1.61
CA THR A 157 0.38 -9.15 1.83
C THR A 157 -0.39 -9.27 3.16
N ASP A 158 -0.10 -10.30 3.96
CA ASP A 158 -0.86 -10.59 5.19
C ASP A 158 -0.78 -9.49 6.24
N ARG A 159 0.34 -8.79 6.28
CA ARG A 159 0.54 -7.63 7.15
C ARG A 159 -0.41 -6.47 6.83
N TRP A 160 -0.93 -6.39 5.61
CA TRP A 160 -1.74 -5.29 5.09
C TRP A 160 -3.23 -5.61 4.97
N VAL A 161 -3.72 -6.66 5.62
CA VAL A 161 -5.17 -6.94 5.67
C VAL A 161 -5.80 -6.65 7.02
N ASP A 162 -5.02 -6.71 8.10
CA ASP A 162 -5.50 -6.38 9.44
C ASP A 162 -5.14 -4.93 9.85
N ARG A 163 -4.05 -4.41 9.29
CA ARG A 163 -3.53 -3.09 9.63
C ARG A 163 -2.85 -2.42 8.43
N GLN A 164 -2.88 -1.09 8.40
CA GLN A 164 -2.23 -0.29 7.37
C GLN A 164 -1.46 0.86 8.00
N PRO A 165 -0.37 1.33 7.36
CA PRO A 165 0.36 2.47 7.90
C PRO A 165 -0.57 3.69 7.89
N CYS A 166 -0.82 4.30 9.04
CA CYS A 166 -1.70 5.47 9.13
C CYS A 166 -0.93 6.75 9.45
N GLU A 167 0.26 6.62 10.04
CA GLU A 167 1.07 7.75 10.46
C GLU A 167 2.56 7.37 10.47
N ALA A 168 3.42 8.32 10.12
CA ALA A 168 4.87 8.20 10.27
C ALA A 168 5.42 9.52 10.82
N GLU A 169 6.25 9.46 11.85
CA GLU A 169 6.78 10.65 12.50
C GLU A 169 8.30 10.61 12.56
N SER A 170 8.90 11.78 12.36
CA SER A 170 10.31 12.02 12.66
C SER A 170 10.41 12.71 14.02
N PHE A 171 11.38 12.32 14.83
CA PHE A 171 11.79 13.10 15.99
C PHE A 171 13.21 13.63 15.77
N ARG A 172 13.65 14.52 16.67
CA ARG A 172 15.05 14.91 16.86
C ARG A 172 15.83 15.28 15.56
N ASN A 173 15.18 15.89 14.57
CA ASN A 173 15.78 16.33 13.30
C ASN A 173 16.21 15.21 12.34
N THR A 174 15.79 13.95 12.53
CA THR A 174 16.07 12.87 11.57
C THR A 174 15.38 13.08 10.23
N GLY A 175 14.25 13.79 10.23
CA GLY A 175 13.52 14.19 9.04
C GLY A 175 14.00 15.50 8.42
N SER A 176 15.25 15.92 8.64
CA SER A 176 15.78 17.15 8.04
C SER A 176 15.77 17.07 6.52
N VAL A 177 15.04 17.99 5.90
CA VAL A 177 14.82 18.05 4.45
C VAL A 177 15.42 19.33 3.86
N GLY A 178 16.69 19.59 4.17
CA GLY A 178 17.38 20.81 3.74
C GLY A 178 16.92 22.08 4.48
N GLU A 179 17.60 23.20 4.21
CA GLU A 179 17.29 24.60 4.61
C GLU A 179 16.76 24.86 6.03
N GLY A 180 17.07 24.00 7.01
CA GLY A 180 16.59 24.16 8.38
C GLY A 180 15.14 23.72 8.60
N PHE A 181 14.56 22.95 7.68
CA PHE A 181 13.23 22.37 7.78
C PHE A 181 13.27 20.86 8.02
N GLU A 182 12.21 20.33 8.61
CA GLU A 182 12.01 18.89 8.76
C GLU A 182 10.58 18.48 8.38
N LEU A 183 10.47 17.28 7.80
CA LEU A 183 9.19 16.59 7.63
C LEU A 183 8.82 15.92 8.96
N ALA A 184 8.00 16.59 9.76
CA ALA A 184 7.71 16.16 11.11
C ALA A 184 6.76 14.95 11.18
N ASN A 185 5.78 14.90 10.29
CA ASN A 185 4.74 13.88 10.32
C ASN A 185 4.15 13.65 8.91
N MET A 186 3.85 12.40 8.58
CA MET A 186 3.03 11.99 7.46
C MET A 186 1.78 11.26 7.96
N ARG A 187 0.60 11.69 7.55
CA ARG A 187 -0.69 11.07 7.91
C ARG A 187 -1.38 10.52 6.68
N PHE A 188 -1.82 9.26 6.75
CA PHE A 188 -2.48 8.55 5.67
C PHE A 188 -3.93 8.26 6.05
N ASP A 189 -4.87 8.92 5.35
CA ASP A 189 -6.29 8.65 5.47
C ASP A 189 -6.75 7.91 4.21
N TRP A 190 -6.59 6.59 4.23
CA TRP A 190 -6.92 5.73 3.11
C TRP A 190 -8.42 5.69 2.82
N GLU A 191 -9.28 5.82 3.83
CA GLU A 191 -10.73 5.88 3.63
C GLU A 191 -11.13 7.13 2.86
N ARG A 192 -10.43 8.26 3.07
CA ARG A 192 -10.63 9.48 2.29
C ARG A 192 -9.78 9.53 1.01
N GLY A 193 -8.78 8.68 0.89
CA GLY A 193 -7.82 8.68 -0.22
C GLY A 193 -6.92 9.90 -0.17
N THR A 194 -6.50 10.31 1.02
CA THR A 194 -5.64 11.50 1.20
C THR A 194 -4.41 11.18 2.02
N VAL A 195 -3.35 11.94 1.75
CA VAL A 195 -2.11 11.91 2.53
C VAL A 195 -1.68 13.34 2.85
N LYS A 196 -1.23 13.56 4.08
CA LYS A 196 -0.83 14.87 4.60
C LYS A 196 0.60 14.83 5.07
N LEU A 197 1.41 15.79 4.63
CA LEU A 197 2.78 15.98 5.07
C LEU A 197 2.85 17.27 5.88
N ASP A 198 3.29 17.16 7.13
CA ASP A 198 3.45 18.28 8.04
C ASP A 198 4.93 18.65 8.14
N PHE A 199 5.27 19.82 7.61
CA PHE A 199 6.61 20.39 7.68
C PHE A 199 6.70 21.41 8.82
N ARG A 200 7.89 21.53 9.43
CA ARG A 200 8.21 22.58 10.41
C ARG A 200 9.67 23.00 10.34
N GLU A 201 9.99 24.09 11.01
CA GLU A 201 11.37 24.55 11.20
C GLU A 201 12.07 23.73 12.29
N ILE A 202 13.31 23.35 12.05
CA ILE A 202 14.15 22.64 13.00
C ILE A 202 14.34 23.50 14.26
N GLY A 203 14.10 22.89 15.43
CA GLY A 203 14.24 23.58 16.71
C GLY A 203 13.04 24.46 17.09
N SER A 204 11.98 24.54 16.28
CA SER A 204 10.75 25.28 16.65
C SER A 204 9.96 24.63 17.79
N GLY A 205 10.34 23.42 18.20
CA GLY A 205 9.60 22.61 19.19
C GLY A 205 8.30 22.02 18.64
N LEU A 206 7.64 21.18 19.44
CA LEU A 206 6.41 20.46 19.05
C LEU A 206 5.22 21.39 18.76
N THR A 207 5.20 22.58 19.37
CA THR A 207 4.15 23.59 19.23
C THR A 207 4.50 24.69 18.23
N GLY A 208 5.62 24.54 17.51
CA GLY A 208 6.04 25.47 16.47
C GLY A 208 5.06 25.53 15.30
N PRO A 209 5.15 26.58 14.47
CA PRO A 209 4.34 26.70 13.27
C PRO A 209 4.58 25.50 12.33
N ARG A 210 3.50 25.02 11.72
CA ARG A 210 3.50 23.92 10.76
C ARG A 210 2.84 24.33 9.46
N VAL A 211 3.36 23.82 8.36
CA VAL A 211 2.69 23.87 7.06
C VAL A 211 2.34 22.45 6.67
N THR A 212 1.08 22.24 6.28
CA THR A 212 0.59 20.95 5.81
C THR A 212 0.38 20.99 4.30
N THR A 213 0.96 20.02 3.60
CA THR A 213 0.65 19.75 2.19
C THR A 213 -0.22 18.50 2.11
N GLU A 214 -1.31 18.56 1.32
CA GLU A 214 -2.28 17.47 1.19
C GLU A 214 -2.36 16.98 -0.26
N PHE A 215 -2.22 15.66 -0.46
CA PHE A 215 -2.35 15.00 -1.75
C PHE A 215 -3.52 14.02 -1.74
N HIS A 216 -4.11 13.77 -2.92
CA HIS A 216 -5.34 13.01 -3.07
C HIS A 216 -5.18 11.96 -4.16
N ILE A 217 -5.83 10.81 -4.01
CA ILE A 217 -6.03 9.85 -5.11
C ILE A 217 -6.77 10.57 -6.26
N PRO A 218 -6.37 10.38 -7.53
CA PRO A 218 -5.35 9.47 -8.06
C PRO A 218 -3.99 10.14 -8.39
N SER A 219 -3.59 11.19 -7.69
CA SER A 219 -2.37 11.95 -8.05
C SER A 219 -1.10 11.11 -7.93
N ASP A 220 -0.08 11.43 -8.73
CA ASP A 220 1.21 10.73 -8.69
C ASP A 220 1.89 10.92 -7.32
N GLU A 221 1.75 12.11 -6.73
CA GLU A 221 2.23 12.45 -5.38
C GLU A 221 1.64 11.55 -4.31
N PHE A 222 0.33 11.28 -4.39
CA PHE A 222 -0.32 10.33 -3.49
C PHE A 222 0.33 8.95 -3.59
N PHE A 223 0.57 8.46 -4.80
CA PHE A 223 1.15 7.13 -4.99
C PHE A 223 2.63 7.05 -4.60
N ILE A 224 3.40 8.14 -4.74
CA ILE A 224 4.76 8.23 -4.18
C ILE A 224 4.72 8.07 -2.65
N CYS A 225 3.85 8.82 -1.97
CA CYS A 225 3.70 8.72 -0.53
C CYS A 225 3.15 7.35 -0.09
N ALA A 226 2.24 6.75 -0.87
CA ALA A 226 1.68 5.45 -0.55
C ALA A 226 2.73 4.33 -0.65
N ARG A 227 3.59 4.36 -1.68
CA ARG A 227 4.75 3.45 -1.77
C ARG A 227 5.66 3.58 -0.57
N PHE A 228 5.98 4.83 -0.20
CA PHE A 228 6.79 5.10 0.98
C PHE A 228 6.16 4.49 2.26
N ALA A 229 4.85 4.64 2.46
CA ALA A 229 4.14 4.06 3.59
C ALA A 229 4.25 2.52 3.65
N VAL A 230 4.16 1.87 2.49
CA VAL A 230 4.30 0.42 2.33
C VAL A 230 5.74 -0.03 2.64
N GLU A 231 6.74 0.74 2.22
CA GLU A 231 8.16 0.47 2.51
C GLU A 231 8.51 0.60 3.99
N LEU A 232 7.92 1.58 4.70
CA LEU A 232 8.11 1.73 6.15
C LEU A 232 7.70 0.48 6.96
N ASP A 233 6.76 -0.32 6.44
CA ASP A 233 6.37 -1.61 7.03
C ASP A 233 7.33 -2.76 6.69
N GLY A 234 8.14 -2.60 5.64
CA GLY A 234 9.03 -3.64 5.12
C GLY A 234 10.38 -3.71 5.82
N VAL A 235 10.79 -2.62 6.49
CA VAL A 235 12.14 -2.44 7.07
C VAL A 235 12.21 -2.90 8.54
N ARG A 236 11.11 -3.38 9.14
CA ARG A 236 11.05 -3.78 10.56
C ARG A 236 10.80 -5.27 10.77
#